data_AF-A0A7Y3KQD9-F1
#
_entry.id   AF-A0A7Y3KQD9-F1
#
_cell.length_a   1.000
_cell.length_b   1.000
_cell.length_c   1.000
_cell.angle_alpha   90.00
_cell.angle_beta   90.00
_cell.angle_gamma   90.00
#
_symmetry.space_group_name_H-M   'P 1'
#
loop_
_entity.id
_entity.type
_entity.pdbx_description
1 polymer ?
#
loop_
_entity_poly.entity_id
_entity_poly.type
_entity_poly.pdbx_seq_one_letter_code
_entity_poly.pdbx_strand_id
1 'polypeptide(L)'
;MNLTNGSIDDALDAAEIAAIDAYWRAANYLSIGQIYLLDNPLLREPLRLDQIKKRLLGHWGTSPGLNFIYAHMNRLIRLHDLDAIYITGPGHGGPAVVANAYLEGTYTERYPAITRDTEGLRKLFRQFSFPGGIPSHASPDAPGSIHEGGELGYSLL
;
A
#
# COMPACT_ATOMS: atom_id res chain seq x y z
N MET A 1 7.06 31.70 15.97
CA MET A 1 7.46 30.43 16.59
C MET A 1 8.61 29.89 15.76
N ASN A 2 9.80 29.78 16.35
CA ASN A 2 11.05 29.61 15.64
C ASN A 2 11.06 28.31 14.83
N LEU A 3 11.22 28.46 13.51
CA LEU A 3 11.79 27.45 12.63
C LEU A 3 13.26 27.28 13.04
N THR A 4 13.52 26.48 14.07
CA THR A 4 14.89 26.01 14.30
C THR A 4 15.23 25.09 13.15
N ASN A 5 16.16 25.56 12.31
CA ASN A 5 16.98 24.78 11.38
C ASN A 5 17.11 23.32 11.84
N GLY A 6 16.36 22.42 11.22
CA GLY A 6 16.79 21.03 11.16
C GLY A 6 18.04 21.03 10.30
N SER A 7 19.22 20.92 10.92
CA SER A 7 20.47 20.79 10.19
C SER A 7 20.38 19.61 9.23
N ILE A 8 21.04 19.73 8.07
CA ILE A 8 21.22 18.69 7.04
C ILE A 8 22.06 17.49 7.57
N ASP A 9 22.27 17.40 8.89
CA ASP A 9 23.15 16.45 9.60
C ASP A 9 22.43 15.24 10.22
N ASP A 10 21.12 15.07 10.04
CA ASP A 10 20.40 13.87 10.51
C ASP A 10 20.46 12.75 9.47
N ALA A 11 21.63 12.11 9.34
CA ALA A 11 21.72 10.84 8.64
C ALA A 11 20.78 9.82 9.32
N LEU A 12 19.99 9.10 8.52
CA LEU A 12 19.13 8.03 9.04
C LEU A 12 19.97 7.05 9.85
N ASP A 13 19.58 6.80 11.10
CA ASP A 13 20.24 5.75 11.87
C ASP A 13 19.85 4.36 11.32
N ALA A 14 20.62 3.35 11.71
CA ALA A 14 20.40 1.99 11.23
C ALA A 14 19.01 1.43 11.62
N ALA A 15 18.41 1.89 12.72
CA ALA A 15 17.11 1.44 13.16
C ALA A 15 15.98 2.08 12.32
N GLU A 16 16.10 3.36 12.00
CA GLU A 16 15.19 4.04 11.07
C GLU A 16 15.23 3.41 9.69
N ILE A 17 16.42 3.13 9.15
CA ILE A 17 16.57 2.44 7.86
C ILE A 17 15.89 1.08 7.89
N ALA A 18 16.13 0.29 8.95
CA ALA A 18 15.52 -1.03 9.10
C ALA A 18 13.99 -0.95 9.21
N ALA A 19 13.44 0.06 9.89
CA ALA A 19 12.00 0.25 10.02
C ALA A 19 11.35 0.64 8.67
N ILE A 20 11.96 1.56 7.92
CA ILE A 20 11.50 1.95 6.58
C ILE A 20 11.55 0.74 5.64
N ASP A 21 12.66 0.00 5.62
CA ASP A 21 12.80 -1.20 4.80
C ASP A 21 11.77 -2.27 5.16
N ALA A 22 11.52 -2.51 6.44
CA ALA A 22 10.52 -3.48 6.90
C ALA A 22 9.11 -3.09 6.45
N TYR A 23 8.75 -1.81 6.56
CA TYR A 23 7.46 -1.30 6.09
C TYR A 23 7.34 -1.44 4.56
N TRP A 24 8.38 -1.01 3.82
CA TRP A 24 8.41 -1.10 2.37
C TRP A 24 8.26 -2.54 1.86
N ARG A 25 8.98 -3.49 2.47
CA ARG A 25 8.88 -4.92 2.16
C ARG A 25 7.52 -5.50 2.51
N ALA A 26 6.93 -5.10 3.64
CA ALA A 26 5.58 -5.51 4.01
C ALA A 26 4.56 -5.01 2.97
N ALA A 27 4.63 -3.73 2.58
CA ALA A 27 3.75 -3.15 1.56
C ALA A 27 3.91 -3.87 0.21
N ASN A 28 5.15 -4.14 -0.21
CA ASN A 28 5.43 -4.91 -1.43
C ASN A 28 4.85 -6.32 -1.39
N TYR A 29 5.00 -7.01 -0.26
CA TYR A 29 4.44 -8.35 -0.07
C TYR A 29 2.91 -8.32 -0.18
N LEU A 30 2.26 -7.34 0.46
CA LEU A 30 0.81 -7.17 0.36
C LEU A 30 0.35 -6.82 -1.06
N SER A 31 1.12 -6.00 -1.80
CA SER A 31 0.81 -5.68 -3.21
C SER A 31 0.89 -6.92 -4.10
N ILE A 32 1.89 -7.79 -3.92
CA ILE A 32 1.99 -9.07 -4.65
C ILE A 32 0.85 -10.00 -4.23
N GLY A 33 0.58 -10.13 -2.93
CA GLY A 33 -0.50 -10.96 -2.41
C GLY A 33 -1.85 -10.63 -3.06
N GLN A 34 -2.15 -9.33 -3.19
CA GLN A 34 -3.34 -8.84 -3.90
C GLN A 34 -3.38 -9.24 -5.38
N ILE A 35 -2.26 -9.23 -6.10
CA ILE A 35 -2.25 -9.58 -7.54
C ILE A 35 -2.35 -11.10 -7.76
N TYR A 36 -1.71 -11.90 -6.90
CA TYR A 36 -1.48 -13.32 -7.20
C TYR A 36 -2.28 -14.29 -6.33
N LEU A 37 -2.57 -14.00 -5.06
CA LEU A 37 -3.02 -15.03 -4.11
C LEU A 37 -4.55 -15.02 -3.92
N LEU A 38 -5.12 -16.23 -3.87
CA LEU A 38 -6.49 -16.50 -3.42
C LEU A 38 -6.55 -16.95 -1.96
N ASP A 39 -5.49 -17.61 -1.50
CA ASP A 39 -5.38 -18.21 -0.17
C ASP A 39 -3.92 -18.31 0.27
N ASN A 40 -3.67 -18.81 1.48
CA ASN A 40 -2.35 -18.96 2.09
C ASN A 40 -1.55 -17.64 2.09
N PRO A 41 -2.12 -16.55 2.62
CA PRO A 41 -1.58 -15.19 2.46
C PRO A 41 -0.24 -14.97 3.18
N LEU A 42 0.20 -15.90 4.02
CA LEU A 42 1.47 -15.84 4.75
C LEU A 42 2.42 -16.99 4.38
N LEU A 43 2.07 -17.81 3.37
CA LEU A 43 2.86 -18.95 2.92
C LEU A 43 3.29 -19.90 4.07
N ARG A 44 2.36 -20.19 4.99
CA ARG A 44 2.63 -21.08 6.15
C ARG A 44 2.82 -22.54 5.74
N GLU A 45 2.31 -22.88 4.57
CA GLU A 45 2.54 -24.14 3.86
C GLU A 45 3.12 -23.85 2.47
N PRO A 46 3.81 -24.81 1.83
CA PRO A 46 4.30 -24.66 0.47
C PRO A 46 3.20 -24.21 -0.50
N LEU A 47 3.47 -23.17 -1.30
CA LEU A 47 2.49 -22.58 -2.21
C LEU A 47 2.04 -23.60 -3.26
N ARG A 48 0.72 -23.77 -3.38
CA ARG A 48 0.10 -24.62 -4.41
C ARG A 48 -0.56 -23.79 -5.50
N LEU A 49 -0.69 -24.36 -6.70
CA LEU A 49 -1.30 -23.68 -7.85
C LEU A 49 -2.76 -23.27 -7.61
N ASP A 50 -3.53 -24.05 -6.85
CA ASP A 50 -4.93 -23.73 -6.53
C ASP A 50 -5.09 -22.59 -5.52
N GLN A 51 -4.00 -22.14 -4.88
CA GLN A 51 -3.94 -20.95 -4.03
C GLN A 51 -3.62 -19.67 -4.83
N ILE A 52 -3.34 -19.80 -6.13
CA ILE A 52 -3.05 -18.68 -7.03
C ILE A 52 -4.31 -18.31 -7.82
N LYS A 53 -4.54 -17.02 -8.04
CA LYS A 53 -5.65 -16.52 -8.86
C LYS A 53 -5.54 -17.07 -10.29
N LYS A 54 -6.64 -17.63 -10.79
CA LYS A 54 -6.73 -18.13 -12.19
C LYS A 54 -6.56 -17.02 -13.23
N ARG A 55 -6.95 -15.78 -12.88
CA ARG A 55 -6.72 -14.57 -13.68
C ARG A 55 -5.89 -13.61 -12.87
N LEU A 56 -4.68 -13.34 -13.35
CA LEU A 56 -3.74 -12.41 -12.72
C LEU A 56 -4.06 -11.01 -13.25
N LEU A 57 -4.60 -10.15 -12.39
CA LEU A 57 -5.01 -8.78 -12.74
C LEU A 57 -4.39 -7.81 -11.73
N GLY A 58 -3.89 -6.68 -12.24
CA GLY A 58 -3.19 -5.66 -11.47
C GLY A 58 -1.82 -5.34 -12.06
N HIS A 59 -1.18 -4.29 -11.54
CA HIS A 59 0.10 -3.80 -12.05
C HIS A 59 1.17 -3.86 -10.96
N TRP A 60 2.21 -4.65 -11.21
CA TRP A 60 3.38 -4.69 -10.35
C TRP A 60 4.35 -3.54 -10.63
N GLY A 61 4.56 -3.17 -11.90
CA GLY A 61 5.69 -2.31 -12.30
C GLY A 61 5.87 -1.00 -11.53
N THR A 62 4.77 -0.30 -11.21
CA THR A 62 4.83 0.96 -10.44
C THR A 62 4.76 0.75 -8.92
N SER A 63 4.19 -0.38 -8.47
CA SER A 63 3.82 -0.60 -7.06
C SER A 63 5.00 -0.51 -6.06
N PRO A 64 6.19 -1.11 -6.32
CA PRO A 64 7.33 -0.97 -5.42
C PRO A 64 7.84 0.45 -5.25
N GLY A 65 7.82 1.23 -6.34
CA GLY A 65 8.22 2.64 -6.31
C GLY A 65 7.23 3.48 -5.50
N LEU A 66 5.93 3.24 -5.68
CA LEU A 66 4.88 3.88 -4.87
C LEU A 66 5.04 3.52 -3.39
N ASN A 67 5.20 2.23 -3.06
CA ASN A 67 5.40 1.79 -1.68
C ASN A 67 6.67 2.39 -1.04
N PHE A 68 7.75 2.54 -1.81
CA PHE A 68 8.99 3.15 -1.34
C PHE A 68 8.75 4.62 -0.97
N ILE A 69 8.17 5.39 -1.89
CA ILE A 69 7.85 6.80 -1.66
C ILE A 69 6.89 6.93 -0.47
N TYR A 70 5.86 6.09 -0.38
CA TYR A 70 4.90 6.09 0.71
C TYR A 70 5.59 5.87 2.07
N ALA A 71 6.48 4.88 2.18
CA ALA A 71 7.23 4.60 3.41
C ALA A 71 8.04 5.82 3.88
N HIS A 72 8.73 6.49 2.94
CA HIS A 72 9.50 7.69 3.24
C HIS A 72 8.60 8.90 3.57
N MET A 73 7.47 9.07 2.90
CA MET A 73 6.50 10.12 3.22
C MET A 73 5.90 9.91 4.61
N ASN A 74 5.54 8.68 4.98
CA ASN A 74 5.06 8.35 6.32
C ASN A 74 6.09 8.70 7.40
N ARG A 75 7.39 8.51 7.13
CA ARG A 75 8.45 9.00 8.02
C ARG A 75 8.40 10.53 8.16
N LEU A 76 8.34 11.27 7.05
CA LEU A 76 8.35 12.73 7.08
C LEU A 76 7.11 13.30 7.79
N ILE A 77 5.94 12.71 7.54
CA ILE A 77 4.68 13.04 8.23
C ILE A 77 4.85 12.88 9.74
N ARG A 78 5.39 11.74 10.20
CA ARG A 78 5.61 11.49 11.63
C ARG A 78 6.69 12.37 12.25
N LEU A 79 7.77 12.65 11.53
CA LEU A 79 8.91 13.41 12.04
C LEU A 79 8.58 14.89 12.21
N HIS A 80 7.80 15.44 11.28
CA HIS A 80 7.53 16.88 11.22
C HIS A 80 6.07 17.24 11.52
N ASP A 81 5.23 16.27 11.90
CA ASP A 81 3.79 16.45 12.13
C ASP A 81 3.11 17.11 10.91
N LEU A 82 3.41 16.61 9.71
CA LEU A 82 2.92 17.21 8.46
C LEU A 82 1.45 16.85 8.23
N ASP A 83 0.65 17.87 7.92
CA ASP A 83 -0.62 17.69 7.23
C ASP A 83 -0.34 17.54 5.73
N ALA A 84 -0.51 16.34 5.20
CA ALA A 84 -0.10 15.98 3.85
C ALA A 84 -1.14 15.08 3.17
N ILE A 85 -1.23 15.22 1.84
CA ILE A 85 -2.03 14.36 0.99
C ILE A 85 -1.16 13.67 -0.06
N TYR A 86 -1.49 12.42 -0.39
CA TYR A 86 -0.78 11.63 -1.39
C TYR A 86 -1.59 11.52 -2.68
N ILE A 87 -1.10 12.13 -3.76
CA ILE A 87 -1.71 12.03 -5.10
C ILE A 87 -1.03 10.92 -5.89
N THR A 88 -1.75 9.83 -6.14
CA THR A 88 -1.22 8.68 -6.88
C THR A 88 -1.38 8.90 -8.38
N GLY A 89 -0.41 9.57 -9.00
CA GLY A 89 -0.43 9.80 -10.45
C GLY A 89 -0.50 8.52 -11.30
N PRO A 90 0.41 7.53 -11.11
CA PRO A 90 0.28 6.22 -11.77
C PRO A 90 -0.76 5.37 -11.02
N GLY A 91 -2.02 5.76 -11.10
CA GLY A 91 -3.13 5.21 -10.33
C GLY A 91 -3.40 3.72 -10.56
N HIS A 92 -2.91 3.16 -11.67
CA HIS A 92 -2.94 1.71 -11.92
C HIS A 92 -2.12 0.90 -10.90
N GLY A 93 -1.32 1.56 -10.05
CA GLY A 93 -0.68 1.04 -8.84
C GLY A 93 -1.61 0.88 -7.64
N GLY A 94 -2.91 0.62 -7.84
CA GLY A 94 -3.89 0.42 -6.77
C GLY A 94 -3.48 -0.56 -5.65
N PRO A 95 -2.78 -1.69 -5.92
CA PRO A 95 -2.30 -2.59 -4.86
C PRO A 95 -1.39 -1.90 -3.84
N ALA A 96 -0.61 -0.89 -4.25
CA ALA A 96 0.26 -0.13 -3.36
C ALA A 96 -0.56 0.74 -2.42
N VAL A 97 -1.54 1.49 -2.95
CA VAL A 97 -2.42 2.36 -2.15
C VAL A 97 -3.20 1.54 -1.12
N VAL A 98 -3.80 0.42 -1.54
CA VAL A 98 -4.54 -0.47 -0.64
C VAL A 98 -3.63 -1.11 0.41
N ALA A 99 -2.41 -1.51 0.04
CA ALA A 99 -1.46 -2.08 1.00
C ALA A 99 -1.07 -1.09 2.10
N ASN A 100 -0.83 0.18 1.75
CA ASN A 100 -0.49 1.21 2.72
C ASN A 100 -1.66 1.52 3.66
N ALA A 101 -2.86 1.75 3.13
CA ALA A 101 -4.05 1.98 3.95
C ALA A 101 -4.33 0.80 4.91
N TYR A 102 -4.04 -0.44 4.48
CA TYR A 102 -4.16 -1.62 5.34
C TYR A 102 -3.12 -1.66 6.47
N LEU A 103 -1.85 -1.34 6.19
CA LEU A 103 -0.79 -1.31 7.19
C LEU A 103 -1.01 -0.22 8.24
N GLU A 104 -1.56 0.92 7.83
CA GLU A 104 -1.95 2.03 8.72
C GLU A 104 -3.17 1.69 9.57
N GLY A 105 -4.04 0.80 9.07
CA GLY A 105 -5.26 0.36 9.76
C GLY A 105 -6.53 1.08 9.31
N THR A 106 -6.40 2.18 8.57
CA THR A 106 -7.53 2.95 8.02
C THR A 106 -8.39 2.12 7.07
N TYR A 107 -7.80 1.14 6.38
CA TYR A 107 -8.56 0.19 5.59
C TYR A 107 -9.49 -0.68 6.45
N THR A 108 -9.04 -1.14 7.61
CA THR A 108 -9.87 -1.93 8.55
C THR A 108 -10.93 -1.05 9.22
N GLU A 109 -10.62 0.20 9.54
CA GLU A 109 -11.60 1.16 10.06
C GLU A 109 -12.75 1.38 9.08
N ARG A 110 -12.44 1.52 7.78
CA ARG A 110 -13.43 1.67 6.71
C ARG A 110 -14.15 0.35 6.40
N TYR A 111 -13.43 -0.76 6.40
CA TYR A 111 -13.91 -2.09 6.04
C TYR A 111 -13.67 -3.09 7.18
N PRO A 112 -14.55 -3.12 8.22
CA PRO A 112 -14.34 -3.94 9.43
C PRO A 112 -14.19 -5.44 9.18
N ALA A 113 -14.69 -5.94 8.05
CA ALA A 113 -14.55 -7.34 7.64
C ALA A 113 -13.12 -7.72 7.22
N ILE A 114 -12.27 -6.74 6.89
CA ILE A 114 -10.87 -6.88 6.49
C ILE A 114 -9.99 -6.57 7.69
N THR A 115 -9.93 -7.53 8.61
CA THR A 115 -9.23 -7.42 9.89
C THR A 115 -7.71 -7.45 9.74
N ARG A 116 -6.97 -7.02 10.78
CA ARG A 116 -5.50 -7.07 10.81
C ARG A 116 -4.96 -8.41 11.30
N ASP A 117 -5.45 -9.49 10.69
CA ASP A 117 -5.07 -10.87 11.00
C ASP A 117 -4.92 -11.72 9.72
N THR A 118 -4.65 -13.02 9.86
CA THR A 118 -4.43 -13.90 8.71
C THR A 118 -5.68 -14.04 7.83
N GLU A 119 -6.87 -14.02 8.42
CA GLU A 119 -8.14 -14.15 7.68
C GLU A 119 -8.49 -12.85 6.96
N GLY A 120 -8.26 -11.70 7.60
CA GLY A 120 -8.39 -10.40 6.96
C GLY A 120 -7.40 -10.21 5.80
N LEU A 121 -6.14 -10.65 5.95
CA LEU A 121 -5.17 -10.69 4.85
C LEU A 121 -5.65 -11.56 3.68
N ARG A 122 -6.21 -12.73 3.96
CA ARG A 122 -6.76 -13.63 2.94
C ARG A 122 -7.88 -12.94 2.15
N LYS A 123 -8.79 -12.24 2.84
CA LYS A 123 -9.86 -11.45 2.20
C LYS A 123 -9.31 -10.29 1.39
N LEU A 124 -8.36 -9.52 1.95
CA LEU A 124 -7.69 -8.40 1.29
C LEU A 124 -7.07 -8.84 -0.04
N PHE A 125 -6.35 -9.96 -0.05
CA PHE A 125 -5.71 -10.48 -1.25
C PHE A 125 -6.74 -10.95 -2.26
N ARG A 126 -7.71 -11.74 -1.82
CA ARG A 126 -8.72 -12.35 -2.70
C ARG A 126 -9.60 -11.31 -3.39
N GLN A 127 -10.00 -10.24 -2.70
CA GLN A 127 -10.95 -9.26 -3.25
C GLN A 127 -10.36 -8.35 -4.33
N PHE A 128 -9.03 -8.18 -4.39
CA PHE A 128 -8.41 -7.28 -5.36
C PHE A 128 -8.64 -7.75 -6.80
N SER A 129 -9.20 -6.88 -7.65
CA SER A 129 -9.50 -7.17 -9.07
C SER A 129 -10.28 -8.48 -9.27
N PHE A 130 -11.19 -8.78 -8.35
CA PHE A 130 -12.00 -10.01 -8.35
C PHE A 130 -13.48 -9.69 -8.56
N PRO A 131 -14.28 -10.58 -9.16
CA PRO A 131 -15.73 -10.37 -9.27
C PRO A 131 -16.38 -10.09 -7.91
N GLY A 132 -17.06 -8.94 -7.78
CA GLY A 132 -17.64 -8.48 -6.52
C GLY A 132 -16.63 -7.97 -5.48
N GLY A 133 -15.37 -7.80 -5.86
CA GLY A 133 -14.31 -7.22 -5.04
C GLY A 133 -14.02 -5.76 -5.39
N ILE A 134 -12.76 -5.35 -5.23
CA ILE A 134 -12.33 -3.95 -5.39
C ILE A 134 -11.61 -3.69 -6.74
N PRO A 135 -11.61 -2.44 -7.24
CA PRO A 135 -10.94 -2.05 -8.48
C PRO A 135 -9.42 -2.25 -8.47
N SER A 136 -8.80 -2.20 -9.66
CA SER A 136 -7.34 -2.33 -9.82
C SER A 136 -6.56 -1.03 -9.62
N HIS A 137 -7.24 0.12 -9.66
CA HIS A 137 -6.66 1.45 -9.55
C HIS A 137 -6.74 1.99 -8.12
N ALA A 138 -6.16 3.16 -7.87
CA ALA A 138 -6.32 3.95 -6.65
C ALA A 138 -7.75 4.54 -6.54
N SER A 139 -8.77 3.70 -6.70
CA SER A 139 -10.18 4.09 -6.80
C SER A 139 -10.68 4.84 -5.55
N PRO A 140 -11.83 5.54 -5.63
CA PRO A 140 -12.44 6.22 -4.48
C PRO A 140 -12.75 5.31 -3.26
N ASP A 141 -12.82 3.99 -3.47
CA ASP A 141 -12.97 3.01 -2.39
C ASP A 141 -11.71 2.87 -1.52
N ALA A 142 -10.53 3.27 -2.01
CA ALA A 142 -9.30 3.22 -1.23
C ALA A 142 -9.24 4.43 -0.28
N PRO A 143 -9.16 4.21 1.05
CA PRO A 143 -8.98 5.31 2.00
C PRO A 143 -7.75 6.15 1.64
N GLY A 144 -7.91 7.47 1.72
CA GLY A 144 -6.87 8.44 1.34
C GLY A 144 -6.82 8.79 -0.15
N SER A 145 -7.55 8.08 -1.02
CA SER A 145 -7.60 8.45 -2.44
C SER A 145 -8.62 9.55 -2.72
N ILE A 146 -8.15 10.62 -3.37
CA ILE A 146 -8.99 11.63 -4.02
C ILE A 146 -8.68 11.74 -5.53
N HIS A 147 -7.79 10.89 -6.03
CA HIS A 147 -7.29 10.92 -7.41
C HIS A 147 -7.05 9.49 -7.87
N GLU A 148 -7.93 8.99 -8.74
CA GLU A 148 -7.86 7.58 -9.19
C GLU A 148 -6.63 7.28 -10.05
N GLY A 149 -6.18 8.27 -10.85
CA GLY A 149 -5.03 8.11 -11.76
C GLY A 149 -5.23 7.02 -12.82
N GLY A 150 -6.48 6.76 -13.22
CA GLY A 150 -6.81 5.86 -14.33
C GLY A 150 -6.51 6.49 -15.68
N GLU A 151 -7.15 7.62 -15.97
CA GLU A 151 -6.72 8.51 -17.05
C GLU A 151 -5.59 9.41 -16.53
N LEU A 152 -4.39 9.23 -17.09
CA LEU A 152 -3.20 9.96 -16.67
C LEU A 152 -3.25 11.42 -17.14
N GLY A 153 -2.64 12.32 -16.36
CA GLY A 153 -2.42 13.72 -16.75
C GLY A 153 -2.89 14.75 -15.72
N TYR A 154 -3.78 14.38 -14.80
CA TYR A 154 -4.46 15.32 -13.90
C TYR A 154 -3.92 15.36 -12.47
N SER A 155 -2.69 14.88 -12.24
CA SER A 155 -2.14 14.80 -10.87
C SER A 155 -1.73 16.14 -10.29
N LEU A 156 -1.52 17.16 -11.14
CA LEU A 156 -1.09 18.51 -10.75
C LEU A 156 -2.00 19.63 -11.29
N LEU A 157 -3.05 19.28 -12.03
CA LEU A 157 -3.93 20.23 -12.74
C LEU A 157 -4.96 20.87 -11.80
#